data_AF-A0A2V5TDA0-F1
#
_entry.id   AF-A0A2V5TDA0-F1
#
_cell.length_a   1.000
_cell.length_b   1.000
_cell.length_c   1.000
_cell.angle_alpha   90.00
_cell.angle_beta   90.00
_cell.angle_gamma   90.00
#
_symmetry.space_group_name_H-M   'P 1'
#
loop_
_entity.id
_entity.type
_entity.pdbx_description
1 polymer ?
#
loop_
_entity_poly.entity_id
_entity_poly.type
_entity_poly.pdbx_seq_one_letter_code
_entity_poly.pdbx_strand_id
1 'polypeptide(L)' 'MNLFDHVASSVTIEPDDLEFAPFRQRGGLGKAHQLFGNDLPKLLDELNTVLAA' A
#
# COMPACT_ATOMS: atom_id res chain seq x y z
N MET A 1 2.79 25.59 2.21
CA MET A 1 2.03 24.57 2.95
C MET A 1 0.63 24.53 2.40
N ASN A 2 0.38 23.68 1.41
CA ASN A 2 -0.96 23.43 0.90
C ASN A 2 -1.53 22.19 1.63
N LEU A 3 -2.85 22.02 1.62
CA LEU A 3 -3.56 20.90 2.28
C LEU A 3 -3.00 19.51 1.89
N PHE A 4 -2.33 19.42 0.73
CA PHE A 4 -1.64 18.22 0.26
C PHE A 4 -0.48 17.81 1.19
N ASP A 5 0.32 18.77 1.66
CA ASP A 5 1.40 18.51 2.63
C ASP A 5 0.83 17.96 3.96
N HIS A 6 -0.41 18.32 4.31
CA HIS A 6 -1.06 17.86 5.56
C HIS A 6 -1.79 16.52 5.41
N VAL A 7 -2.30 16.19 4.22
CA VAL A 7 -2.89 14.86 3.92
C VAL A 7 -1.80 13.81 3.69
N ALA A 8 -0.63 14.19 3.19
CA ALA A 8 0.48 13.28 2.99
C ALA A 8 1.03 12.68 4.29
N SER A 9 0.77 13.29 5.46
CA SER A 9 1.45 12.91 6.70
C SER A 9 0.94 11.63 7.39
N SER A 10 0.02 10.85 6.80
CA SER A 10 -0.44 9.57 7.40
C SER A 10 -1.09 8.61 6.41
N VAL A 11 -0.63 8.52 5.16
CA VAL A 11 -1.13 7.48 4.24
C VAL A 11 -0.38 6.18 4.50
N THR A 12 -1.00 5.30 5.29
CA THR A 12 -0.54 3.90 5.44
C THR A 12 -1.35 3.03 4.50
N ILE A 13 -0.68 2.16 3.76
CA ILE A 13 -1.27 1.09 2.96
C ILE A 13 -1.23 -0.18 3.79
N GLU A 14 -2.40 -0.67 4.16
CA GLU A 14 -2.61 -1.95 4.80
C GLU A 14 -2.85 -3.06 3.76
N PRO A 15 -2.63 -4.34 4.08
CA PRO A 15 -2.92 -5.43 3.16
C PRO A 15 -4.37 -5.43 2.64
N ASP A 16 -5.32 -5.05 3.50
CA ASP A 16 -6.74 -4.96 3.15
C ASP A 16 -7.03 -3.83 2.14
N ASP A 17 -6.16 -2.83 2.02
CA ASP A 17 -6.31 -1.79 1.00
C ASP A 17 -6.17 -2.34 -0.42
N LEU A 18 -5.45 -3.47 -0.57
CA LEU A 18 -5.34 -4.18 -1.84
C LEU A 18 -6.68 -4.83 -2.25
N GLU A 19 -7.64 -4.93 -1.33
CA GLU A 19 -9.02 -5.36 -1.60
C GLU A 19 -9.94 -4.24 -2.09
N PHE A 20 -9.39 -3.06 -2.42
CA PHE A 20 -10.13 -1.98 -3.09
C PHE A 20 -9.59 -1.67 -4.50
N ALA A 21 -10.34 -0.86 -5.25
CA ALA A 21 -9.87 -0.36 -6.53
C ALA A 21 -8.72 0.65 -6.31
N PRO A 22 -7.69 0.63 -7.17
CA PRO A 22 -7.60 -0.11 -8.42
C PRO A 22 -6.91 -1.48 -8.29
N PHE A 23 -6.52 -1.90 -7.08
CA PHE A 23 -5.78 -3.15 -6.85
C PHE A 23 -6.64 -4.39 -7.11
N ARG A 24 -7.89 -4.43 -6.64
CA ARG A 24 -8.86 -5.52 -6.92
C ARG A 24 -9.00 -5.84 -8.40
N GLN A 25 -9.04 -4.80 -9.24
CA GLN A 25 -9.17 -4.95 -10.69
C GLN A 25 -7.93 -5.61 -11.31
N ARG A 26 -6.80 -5.59 -10.59
CA ARG A 26 -5.53 -6.22 -10.97
C ARG A 26 -5.26 -7.52 -10.17
N GLY A 27 -6.26 -8.04 -9.46
CA GLY A 27 -6.19 -9.29 -8.71
C GLY A 27 -5.99 -9.13 -7.19
N GLY A 28 -5.95 -7.89 -6.68
CA GLY A 28 -6.03 -7.55 -5.26
C GLY A 28 -4.97 -8.20 -4.37
N LEU A 29 -5.33 -8.42 -3.11
CA LEU A 29 -4.44 -9.02 -2.11
C LEU A 29 -4.01 -10.43 -2.51
N GLY A 30 -4.92 -11.21 -3.09
CA GLY A 30 -4.61 -12.57 -3.57
C GLY A 30 -3.49 -12.60 -4.62
N LYS A 31 -3.53 -11.68 -5.60
CA LYS A 31 -2.46 -11.58 -6.62
C LYS A 31 -1.16 -11.06 -6.02
N ALA A 32 -1.23 -10.13 -5.05
CA ALA A 32 -0.05 -9.66 -4.34
C ALA A 32 0.65 -10.81 -3.58
N HIS A 33 -0.10 -11.65 -2.86
CA HIS A 33 0.46 -12.85 -2.24
C HIS A 33 1.05 -13.84 -3.26
N GLN A 34 0.42 -14.01 -4.42
CA GLN A 34 0.98 -14.89 -5.46
C GLN A 34 2.33 -14.39 -5.99
N LEU A 35 2.49 -13.07 -6.12
CA LEU A 35 3.69 -12.45 -6.70
C LEU A 35 4.83 -12.31 -5.69
N PHE A 36 4.50 -11.90 -4.46
CA PHE A 36 5.47 -11.51 -3.45
C PHE A 36 5.56 -12.50 -2.28
N GLY A 37 4.59 -13.40 -2.12
CA GLY A 37 4.61 -14.45 -1.12
C GLY A 37 4.89 -13.92 0.29
N ASN A 38 5.96 -14.44 0.88
CA ASN A 38 6.39 -14.08 2.24
C ASN A 38 7.06 -12.70 2.31
N ASP A 39 7.45 -12.10 1.18
CA ASP A 39 8.08 -10.78 1.14
C ASP A 39 7.05 -9.64 1.07
N LEU A 40 5.76 -9.95 0.85
CA LEU A 40 4.70 -8.94 0.76
C LEU A 40 4.65 -8.00 1.99
N PRO A 41 4.75 -8.47 3.25
CA PRO A 41 4.72 -7.58 4.41
C PRO A 41 5.90 -6.60 4.42
N LYS A 42 7.08 -7.05 4.01
CA LYS A 42 8.28 -6.21 3.93
C LYS A 42 8.14 -5.15 2.83
N LEU A 43 7.59 -5.52 1.67
CA LEU A 43 7.33 -4.58 0.59
C LEU A 43 6.34 -3.48 1.00
N LEU A 44 5.29 -3.83 1.76
CA LEU A 44 4.32 -2.86 2.27
C LEU A 44 4.97 -1.93 3.31
N ASP A 45 5.84 -2.44 4.18
CA ASP A 45 6.60 -1.64 5.14
C ASP A 45 7.54 -0.63 4.44
N GLU A 46 8.28 -1.08 3.42
CA GLU A 46 9.14 -0.22 2.61
C GLU A 46 8.33 0.88 1.90
N LEU A 47 7.16 0.53 1.33
CA LEU A 47 6.27 1.48 0.66
C LEU A 47 5.73 2.53 1.64
N ASN A 48 5.26 2.10 2.82
CA ASN A 48 4.75 2.99 3.86
C ASN A 48 5.84 3.91 4.42
N THR A 49 7.08 3.42 4.52
CA THR A 49 8.23 4.25 4.91
C THR A 49 8.48 5.40 3.92
N VAL A 50 8.36 5.14 2.62
CA VAL A 50 8.49 6.18 1.59
C VAL A 50 7.33 7.18 1.62
N LEU A 51 6.10 6.71 1.92
CA LEU A 51 4.92 7.58 1.99
C LEU A 51 4.89 8.48 3.24
N ALA A 52 5.52 8.04 4.33
CA ALA A 52 5.60 8.80 5.57
C ALA A 52 6.70 9.88 5.59
N ALA A 53 7.57 9.91 4.58
CA ALA A 53 8.73 10.81 4.46
C ALA A 53 8.42 12.06 3.62
#